data_AF-X1I2P3-F1
#
_entry.id   AF-X1I2P3-F1
#
_cell.length_a   1.000
_cell.length_b   1.000
_cell.length_c   1.000
_cell.angle_alpha   90.00
_cell.angle_beta   90.00
_cell.angle_gamma   90.00
#
_symmetry.space_group_name_H-M   'P 1'
#
loop_
_entity.id
_entity.type
_entity.pdbx_description
1 polymer ?
#
loop_
_entity_poly.entity_id
_entity_poly.type
_entity_poly.pdbx_seq_one_letter_code
_entity_poly.pdbx_strand_id
1 'polypeptide(L)'
;MGQGRGGLYSYERLENLVGCEMHNADRIIPEYQHIEVGDKVRLVPEGRDPYFLVSAIEPGRAIILGGDDPATTWAFVLEPIDNKSTRLLVRWRQDYEPSIGNIIGWRLVTDPITFVMERKLLQGIKVRAEAAAATGHGAGGL
;
A
#
# COMPACT_ATOMS: atom_id res chain seq x y z
N MET A 1 -5.49 -1.19 -4.05
CA MET A 1 -4.31 -1.92 -3.55
C MET A 1 -4.79 -3.21 -2.88
N GLY A 2 -3.98 -4.26 -2.87
CA GLY A 2 -4.26 -5.53 -2.18
C GLY A 2 -4.43 -6.72 -3.11
N GLN A 3 -4.35 -7.92 -2.53
CA GLN A 3 -4.63 -9.19 -3.21
C GLN A 3 -6.07 -9.19 -3.75
N GLY A 4 -6.25 -9.69 -4.98
CA GLY A 4 -7.53 -9.61 -5.69
C GLY A 4 -7.91 -8.21 -6.20
N ARG A 5 -7.07 -7.19 -5.97
CA ARG A 5 -7.21 -5.84 -6.51
C ARG A 5 -6.01 -5.52 -7.42
N GLY A 6 -5.42 -4.33 -7.30
CA GLY A 6 -4.25 -3.91 -8.08
C GLY A 6 -2.91 -4.50 -7.63
N GLY A 7 -2.88 -5.29 -6.56
CA GLY A 7 -1.65 -5.77 -5.93
C GLY A 7 -1.05 -4.79 -4.91
N LEU A 8 0.16 -5.09 -4.44
CA LEU A 8 0.93 -4.25 -3.51
C LEU A 8 2.00 -3.41 -4.22
N TYR A 9 2.23 -3.64 -5.51
CA TYR A 9 3.17 -2.91 -6.36
C TYR A 9 4.65 -3.07 -5.92
N SER A 10 4.96 -4.14 -5.17
CA SER A 10 6.29 -4.42 -4.63
C SER A 10 7.03 -5.51 -5.45
N TYR A 11 7.64 -6.50 -4.82
CA TYR A 11 8.33 -7.62 -5.47
C TYR A 11 7.43 -8.85 -5.58
N GLU A 12 6.61 -8.90 -6.62
CA GLU A 12 5.63 -9.98 -6.85
C GLU A 12 6.20 -11.40 -6.71
N ARG A 13 7.41 -11.62 -7.24
CA ARG A 13 8.08 -12.92 -7.15
C ARG A 13 8.43 -13.30 -5.71
N LEU A 14 8.88 -12.35 -4.89
CA LEU A 14 9.19 -12.59 -3.48
C LEU A 14 7.90 -12.83 -2.69
N GLU A 15 6.85 -12.05 -2.96
CA GLU A 15 5.53 -12.21 -2.35
C GLU A 15 4.94 -13.60 -2.67
N ASN A 16 5.09 -14.08 -3.90
CA ASN A 16 4.58 -15.38 -4.31
C ASN A 16 5.41 -16.55 -3.78
N LEU A 17 6.72 -16.36 -3.55
CA LEU A 17 7.56 -17.35 -2.88
C LEU A 17 7.13 -17.59 -1.42
N VAL A 18 6.51 -16.60 -0.78
CA VAL A 18 5.94 -16.74 0.58
C VAL A 18 4.43 -17.00 0.58
N GLY A 19 3.84 -17.29 -0.60
CA GLY A 19 2.47 -17.77 -0.72
C GLY A 19 1.38 -16.69 -0.75
N CYS A 20 1.72 -15.43 -1.07
CA CYS A 20 0.75 -14.33 -1.17
C CYS A 20 -0.14 -14.37 -2.42
N GLU A 21 0.28 -15.10 -3.48
CA GLU A 21 -0.41 -15.15 -4.78
C GLU A 21 -0.81 -13.75 -5.29
N MET A 22 0.11 -12.81 -5.13
CA MET A 22 -0.01 -11.42 -5.51
C MET A 22 0.20 -11.28 -7.01
N HIS A 23 -0.61 -10.45 -7.66
CA HIS A 23 -0.44 -10.01 -9.04
C HIS A 23 -0.53 -8.48 -9.09
N ASN A 24 0.53 -7.84 -9.56
CA ASN A 24 0.58 -6.39 -9.64
C ASN A 24 -0.02 -5.92 -10.97
N ALA A 25 -1.09 -5.14 -10.91
CA ALA A 25 -1.67 -4.52 -12.10
C ALA A 25 -0.73 -3.47 -12.67
N ASP A 26 -0.53 -3.39 -13.98
CA ASP A 26 0.36 -2.37 -14.59
C ASP A 26 -0.33 -1.03 -14.85
N ARG A 27 -1.64 -0.95 -14.62
CA ARG A 27 -2.46 0.25 -14.81
C ARG A 27 -3.45 0.44 -13.66
N ILE A 28 -4.04 1.63 -13.58
CA ILE A 28 -5.19 1.87 -12.71
C ILE A 28 -6.38 1.09 -13.25
N ILE A 29 -7.00 0.28 -12.39
CA ILE A 29 -8.16 -0.55 -12.71
C ILE A 29 -9.41 0.17 -12.17
N PRO A 30 -10.30 0.71 -13.03
CA PRO A 30 -11.48 1.47 -12.61
C PRO A 30 -12.38 0.72 -11.62
N GLU A 31 -12.52 -0.59 -11.81
CA GLU A 31 -13.37 -1.48 -11.02
C GLU A 31 -12.92 -1.57 -9.55
N TYR A 32 -11.64 -1.30 -9.27
CA TYR A 32 -11.08 -1.38 -7.91
C TYR A 32 -10.97 -0.02 -7.21
N GLN A 33 -11.46 1.06 -7.83
CA GLN A 33 -11.38 2.41 -7.24
C GLN A 33 -12.48 2.70 -6.22
N HIS A 34 -13.55 1.89 -6.21
CA HIS A 34 -14.55 1.95 -5.16
C HIS A 34 -14.07 1.14 -3.94
N ILE A 35 -13.84 1.85 -2.84
CA ILE A 35 -13.40 1.30 -1.56
C ILE A 35 -14.06 2.10 -0.45
N GLU A 36 -14.53 1.41 0.58
CA GLU A 36 -15.26 2.00 1.70
C GLU A 36 -14.59 1.69 3.03
N VAL A 37 -14.94 2.47 4.07
CA VAL A 37 -14.52 2.17 5.44
C VAL A 37 -15.11 0.82 5.86
N GLY A 38 -14.27 -0.04 6.43
CA GLY A 38 -14.60 -1.43 6.78
C GLY A 38 -14.20 -2.45 5.72
N ASP A 39 -13.84 -2.04 4.50
CA ASP A 39 -13.35 -2.96 3.47
C ASP A 39 -12.03 -3.64 3.88
N LYS A 40 -11.83 -4.87 3.42
CA LYS A 40 -10.56 -5.59 3.60
C LYS A 40 -9.58 -5.28 2.48
N VAL A 41 -8.37 -4.89 2.87
CA VAL A 41 -7.18 -4.86 2.01
C VAL A 41 -6.32 -6.07 2.39
N ARG A 42 -6.40 -7.12 1.57
CA ARG A 42 -5.72 -8.39 1.84
C ARG A 42 -4.27 -8.36 1.35
N LEU A 43 -3.37 -8.99 2.10
CA LEU A 43 -1.98 -9.22 1.67
C LEU A 43 -1.76 -10.64 1.13
N VAL A 44 -2.71 -11.54 1.41
CA VAL A 44 -2.74 -12.95 1.03
C VAL A 44 -4.10 -13.31 0.43
N PRO A 45 -4.28 -14.51 -0.12
CA PRO A 45 -5.56 -14.93 -0.68
C PRO A 45 -6.72 -14.94 0.30
N GLU A 46 -7.92 -14.86 -0.24
CA GLU A 46 -9.15 -14.90 0.53
C GLU A 46 -9.22 -16.14 1.44
N GLY A 47 -9.73 -15.94 2.66
CA GLY A 47 -9.78 -16.97 3.69
C GLY A 47 -8.47 -17.12 4.49
N ARG A 48 -7.43 -16.33 4.20
CA ARG A 48 -6.18 -16.29 4.97
C ARG A 48 -5.89 -14.91 5.58
N ASP A 49 -5.07 -14.93 6.62
CA ASP A 49 -4.44 -13.75 7.23
C ASP A 49 -3.00 -13.58 6.73
N PRO A 50 -2.46 -12.33 6.69
CA PRO A 50 -3.05 -11.10 7.21
C PRO A 50 -3.83 -10.25 6.19
N TYR A 51 -4.76 -9.44 6.71
CA TYR A 51 -5.42 -8.34 6.01
C TYR A 51 -5.49 -7.09 6.90
N PHE A 52 -5.64 -5.92 6.27
CA PHE A 52 -6.01 -4.69 6.96
C PHE A 52 -7.47 -4.34 6.69
N LEU A 53 -8.09 -3.63 7.62
CA LEU A 53 -9.36 -2.95 7.40
C LEU A 53 -9.10 -1.51 6.97
N VAL A 54 -9.93 -0.99 6.08
CA VAL A 54 -9.96 0.45 5.80
C VAL A 54 -10.57 1.16 7.01
N SER A 55 -9.73 1.85 7.78
CA SER A 55 -10.16 2.54 8.99
C SER A 55 -10.68 3.95 8.70
N ALA A 56 -10.15 4.63 7.68
CA ALA A 56 -10.60 5.96 7.28
C ALA A 56 -10.25 6.27 5.82
N ILE A 57 -11.08 7.09 5.18
CA ILE A 57 -10.84 7.65 3.84
C ILE A 57 -11.12 9.16 3.89
N GLU A 58 -10.16 9.96 3.43
CA GLU A 58 -10.40 11.33 2.97
C GLU A 58 -10.24 11.35 1.45
N PRO A 59 -11.34 11.48 0.68
CA PRO A 59 -11.29 11.44 -0.78
C PRO A 59 -10.25 12.42 -1.36
N GLY A 60 -9.40 11.92 -2.25
CA GLY A 60 -8.34 12.71 -2.88
C GLY A 60 -7.17 13.09 -1.97
N ARG A 61 -7.17 12.68 -0.69
CA ARG A 61 -6.14 13.07 0.28
C ARG A 61 -5.53 11.93 1.05
N ALA A 62 -6.33 11.04 1.64
CA ALA A 62 -5.78 9.99 2.49
C ALA A 62 -6.61 8.71 2.49
N ILE A 63 -5.92 7.59 2.70
CA ILE A 63 -6.53 6.33 3.12
C ILE A 63 -5.71 5.75 4.27
N ILE A 64 -6.40 5.33 5.33
CA ILE A 64 -5.81 4.76 6.53
C ILE A 64 -6.27 3.31 6.64
N LEU A 65 -5.31 2.41 6.73
CA LEU A 65 -5.53 0.99 6.97
C LEU A 65 -5.17 0.66 8.41
N GLY A 66 -5.90 -0.25 9.04
CA GLY A 66 -5.72 -0.63 10.43
C GLY A 66 -5.87 -2.12 10.68
N GLY A 67 -5.28 -2.58 11.78
CA GLY A 67 -5.45 -3.91 12.36
C GLY A 67 -5.39 -3.82 13.88
N ASP A 68 -6.09 -4.71 14.58
CA ASP A 68 -6.28 -4.61 16.03
C ASP A 68 -5.38 -5.55 16.85
N ASP A 69 -4.86 -6.62 16.24
CA ASP A 69 -4.02 -7.61 16.93
C ASP A 69 -2.88 -8.14 16.02
N PRO A 70 -1.66 -7.59 16.13
CA PRO A 70 -1.31 -6.42 16.94
C PRO A 70 -1.90 -5.12 16.40
N ALA A 71 -2.11 -4.14 17.28
CA ALA A 71 -2.55 -2.79 16.92
C ALA A 71 -1.59 -2.19 15.89
N THR A 72 -2.10 -1.99 14.67
CA THR A 72 -1.32 -1.58 13.50
C THR A 72 -2.06 -0.49 12.73
N THR A 73 -1.30 0.46 12.18
CA THR A 73 -1.82 1.49 11.26
C THR A 73 -0.88 1.62 10.07
N TRP A 74 -1.44 1.61 8.87
CA TRP A 74 -0.72 1.91 7.64
C TRP A 74 -1.42 3.03 6.87
N ALA A 75 -0.81 4.21 6.89
CA ALA A 75 -1.39 5.44 6.35
C ALA A 75 -0.76 5.80 5.02
N PHE A 76 -1.58 6.18 4.05
CA PHE A 76 -1.19 6.75 2.76
C PHE A 76 -1.79 8.15 2.64
N VAL A 77 -0.95 9.18 2.62
CA VAL A 77 -1.38 10.59 2.65
C VAL A 77 -0.76 11.35 1.49
N LEU A 78 -1.59 12.08 0.76
CA LEU A 78 -1.21 12.95 -0.33
C LEU A 78 -1.11 14.39 0.17
N GLU A 79 0.05 15.00 -0.02
CA GLU A 79 0.29 16.42 0.24
C GLU A 79 0.60 17.15 -1.06
N PRO A 80 -0.20 18.17 -1.45
CA PRO A 80 0.11 18.96 -2.63
C PRO A 80 1.45 19.70 -2.42
N ILE A 81 2.32 19.64 -3.42
CA ILE A 81 3.53 20.48 -3.46
C ILE A 81 3.22 21.75 -4.28
N ASP A 82 2.55 21.57 -5.42
CA ASP A 82 2.08 22.62 -6.32
C ASP A 82 0.87 22.13 -7.13
N ASN A 83 0.42 22.91 -8.12
CA ASN A 83 -0.75 22.60 -8.95
C ASN A 83 -0.59 21.37 -9.88
N LYS A 84 0.63 20.83 -10.02
CA LYS A 84 0.97 19.72 -10.92
C LYS A 84 1.62 18.55 -10.20
N SER A 85 2.03 18.71 -8.95
CA SER A 85 2.79 17.71 -8.22
C SER A 85 2.30 17.50 -6.79
N THR A 86 2.44 16.26 -6.32
CA THR A 86 1.98 15.81 -5.00
C THR A 86 3.02 14.88 -4.40
N ARG A 87 3.19 14.96 -3.09
CA ARG A 87 4.00 14.05 -2.29
C ARG A 87 3.10 12.98 -1.69
N LEU A 88 3.45 11.71 -1.90
CA LEU A 88 2.87 10.59 -1.16
C LEU A 88 3.72 10.31 0.07
N LEU A 89 3.12 10.45 1.25
CA LEU A 89 3.67 10.04 2.53
C LEU A 89 3.05 8.68 2.92
N VAL A 90 3.90 7.73 3.28
CA VAL A 90 3.48 6.42 3.78
C VAL A 90 4.05 6.21 5.17
N ARG A 91 3.20 5.78 6.10
CA ARG A 91 3.60 5.54 7.50
C ARG A 91 2.98 4.26 8.02
N TRP A 92 3.84 3.31 8.36
CA TRP A 92 3.49 2.12 9.13
C TRP A 92 3.77 2.36 10.62
N ARG A 93 2.84 1.96 11.48
CA ARG A 93 3.02 1.86 12.93
C ARG A 93 2.45 0.53 13.37
N GLN A 94 3.18 -0.19 14.21
CA GLN A 94 2.70 -1.44 14.78
C GLN A 94 3.23 -1.55 16.21
N ASP A 95 2.34 -1.85 17.13
CA ASP A 95 2.71 -2.19 18.49
C ASP A 95 3.16 -3.65 18.55
N TYR A 96 4.13 -3.94 19.40
CA TYR A 96 4.61 -5.31 19.65
C TYR A 96 5.07 -5.44 21.09
N GLU A 97 5.03 -6.65 21.63
CA GLU A 97 5.48 -6.92 23.00
C GLU A 97 6.97 -6.55 23.13
N PRO A 98 7.33 -5.60 24.02
CA PRO A 98 8.68 -5.08 24.13
C PRO A 98 9.58 -6.07 24.87
N SER A 99 10.13 -7.04 24.13
CA SER A 99 11.22 -7.90 24.58
C SER A 99 12.53 -7.56 23.86
N ILE A 100 13.68 -7.73 24.52
CA ILE A 100 14.99 -7.46 23.90
C ILE A 100 15.17 -8.28 22.61
N GLY A 101 14.71 -9.54 22.62
CA GLY A 101 14.72 -10.41 21.44
C GLY A 101 13.86 -9.86 20.30
N ASN A 102 12.64 -9.41 20.59
CA ASN A 102 11.76 -8.79 19.60
C ASN A 102 12.38 -7.50 19.05
N ILE A 103 12.92 -6.62 19.90
CA ILE A 103 13.54 -5.37 19.47
C ILE A 103 14.69 -5.63 18.49
N ILE A 104 15.56 -6.61 18.79
CA ILE A 104 16.69 -6.96 17.93
C ILE A 104 16.19 -7.57 16.61
N GLY A 105 15.24 -8.52 16.67
CA GLY A 105 14.68 -9.15 15.47
C GLY A 105 13.97 -8.15 14.55
N TRP A 106 13.16 -7.25 15.12
CA TRP A 106 12.51 -6.17 14.38
C TRP A 106 13.54 -5.26 13.71
N ARG A 107 14.51 -4.74 14.47
CA ARG A 107 15.49 -3.77 13.93
C ARG A 107 16.47 -4.35 12.93
N LEU A 108 16.94 -5.59 13.12
CA LEU A 108 18.01 -6.15 12.29
C LEU A 108 17.50 -6.93 11.09
N VAL A 109 16.28 -7.47 11.14
CA VAL A 109 15.74 -8.32 10.08
C VAL A 109 14.53 -7.66 9.44
N THR A 110 13.53 -7.29 10.24
CA THR A 110 12.25 -6.84 9.69
C THR A 110 12.34 -5.43 9.10
N ASP A 111 12.91 -4.47 9.81
CA ASP A 111 13.02 -3.08 9.34
C ASP A 111 13.76 -2.97 7.99
N PRO A 112 14.92 -3.63 7.77
CA PRO A 112 15.59 -3.58 6.47
C PRO A 112 14.75 -4.21 5.34
N ILE A 113 14.08 -5.33 5.60
CA ILE A 113 13.24 -6.01 4.61
C ILE A 113 12.03 -5.14 4.27
N THR A 114 11.31 -4.65 5.29
CA THR A 114 10.16 -3.77 5.14
C THR A 114 10.53 -2.51 4.38
N PHE A 115 11.68 -1.90 4.67
CA PHE A 115 12.17 -0.73 3.94
C PHE A 115 12.32 -0.99 2.43
N VAL A 116 12.93 -2.12 2.05
CA VAL A 116 13.11 -2.49 0.64
C VAL A 116 11.75 -2.72 -0.04
N MET A 117 10.83 -3.42 0.62
CA MET A 117 9.48 -3.69 0.12
C MET A 117 8.65 -2.41 -0.04
N GLU A 118 8.61 -1.55 0.99
CA GLU A 118 7.89 -0.28 0.97
C GLU A 118 8.46 0.69 -0.08
N ARG A 119 9.79 0.76 -0.22
CA ARG A 119 10.42 1.55 -1.29
C ARG A 119 9.94 1.11 -2.66
N LYS A 120 9.86 -0.20 -2.91
CA LYS A 120 9.41 -0.72 -4.21
C LYS A 120 7.93 -0.42 -4.44
N LEU A 121 7.08 -0.60 -3.43
CA LEU A 121 5.67 -0.21 -3.45
C LEU A 121 5.50 1.27 -3.84
N LEU A 122 6.24 2.17 -3.19
CA LEU A 122 6.19 3.62 -3.46
C LEU A 122 6.57 3.94 -4.91
N GLN A 123 7.64 3.32 -5.41
CA GLN A 123 8.05 3.46 -6.81
C GLN A 123 6.99 2.92 -7.78
N GLY A 124 6.38 1.78 -7.44
CA GLY A 124 5.31 1.17 -8.22
C GLY A 124 4.07 2.05 -8.30
N ILE A 125 3.68 2.69 -7.20
CA ILE A 125 2.57 3.66 -7.17
C ILE A 125 2.92 4.88 -8.04
N LYS A 126 4.11 5.45 -7.87
CA LYS A 126 4.57 6.62 -8.63
C LYS A 126 4.45 6.40 -10.14
N VAL A 127 5.02 5.31 -10.65
CA VAL A 127 5.01 5.00 -12.09
C VAL A 127 3.58 4.97 -12.65
N ARG A 128 2.64 4.34 -11.93
CA ARG A 128 1.25 4.21 -12.37
C ARG A 128 0.50 5.53 -12.30
N ALA A 129 0.72 6.32 -11.25
CA ALA A 129 0.11 7.63 -11.12
C ALA A 129 0.59 8.60 -12.22
N GLU A 130 1.89 8.63 -12.50
CA GLU A 130 2.47 9.48 -13.55
C GLU A 130 2.03 9.05 -14.95
N ALA A 131 1.94 7.75 -15.22
CA ALA A 131 1.41 7.24 -16.49
C ALA A 131 -0.07 7.62 -16.71
N ALA A 132 -0.89 7.54 -15.66
CA ALA A 132 -2.29 7.98 -15.72
C ALA A 132 -2.41 9.48 -15.96
N ALA A 133 -1.56 10.30 -15.33
CA ALA A 133 -1.54 11.74 -15.57
C ALA A 133 -1.12 12.09 -17.00
N ALA A 134 -0.13 11.40 -17.56
CA ALA A 134 0.33 11.62 -18.94
C ALA A 134 -0.74 11.28 -19.98
N THR A 135 -1.50 10.21 -19.76
CA THR A 135 -2.61 9.81 -20.64
C THR A 135 -3.82 10.75 -20.52
N GLY A 136 -4.11 11.28 -19.33
CA GLY A 136 -5.16 12.28 -19.12
C GLY A 136 -4.88 13.64 -19.76
N HIS A 137 -3.61 14.08 -19.81
CA HIS A 137 -3.21 15.35 -20.44
C HIS A 137 -3.31 15.35 -21.97
N GLY A 138 -3.46 14.19 -22.62
CA GLY A 138 -3.65 14.09 -24.07
C GLY A 138 -5.10 14.26 -24.54
N ALA A 139 -6.08 14.20 -23.64
CA ALA A 139 -7.52 14.19 -23.97
C ALA A 139 -8.22 15.56 -23.80
N GLY A 140 -7.51 16.58 -23.30
CA GLY A 140 -8.07 17.92 -23.01
C GLY A 140 -7.63 19.04 -23.97
N GLY A 141 -7.05 18.70 -25.12
CA GLY A 141 -6.53 19.67 -26.09
C GLY A 141 -7.16 19.50 -27.47
N LEU A 142 -8.44 19.85 -27.61
CA LEU A 142 -9.11 20.21 -28.87
C LEU A 142 -10.15 21.30 -28.59
#